data_AF-A0A1J3EXZ5-F1
#
_entry.id   AF-A0A1J3EXZ5-F1
#
_cell.length_a   1.000
_cell.length_b   1.000
_cell.length_c   1.000
_cell.angle_alpha   90.00
_cell.angle_beta   90.00
_cell.angle_gamma   90.00
#
_symmetry.space_group_name_H-M   'P 1'
#
loop_
_entity.id
_entity.type
_entity.pdbx_description
1 polymer ?
#
loop_
_entity_poly.entity_id
_entity_poly.type
_entity_poly.pdbx_seq_one_letter_code
_entity_poly.pdbx_strand_id
1 'polypeptide(L)'
;KRVAFLQEDGKDFIVVAGVLGNLMTCRSCDKTWTKMECPFNGYRDMVSFKGKFYVVDMSGRGHVFVIEPSLETTEIQEVTQSHETFDERLVVVSKDELLLVQRITPGAYCHEHKHAWFRLFRLQEDKGQKRWVRVIDLEDRVMFLGSDWNLCYSAKELPGMKGNCVVFFDPKYPSDLLVYDLRTLKTSNACTQCGGYMGAFGRNQESLLSCGIVTAPNHEAASMIRQIHQVHLK
;
A
#
# COMPACT_ATOMS: atom_id res chain seq x y z
N LYS A 1 -4.67 -6.47 2.38
CA LYS A 1 -5.86 -7.11 1.75
C LYS A 1 -5.47 -8.53 1.32
N ARG A 2 -6.31 -9.55 1.56
CA ARG A 2 -5.94 -10.97 1.31
C ARG A 2 -6.69 -11.62 0.14
N VAL A 3 -7.48 -10.85 -0.59
CA VAL A 3 -8.30 -11.33 -1.70
C VAL A 3 -8.31 -10.29 -2.81
N ALA A 4 -8.08 -10.73 -4.04
CA ALA A 4 -8.23 -9.95 -5.25
C ALA A 4 -9.27 -10.62 -6.16
N PHE A 5 -10.11 -9.81 -6.79
CA PHE A 5 -11.25 -10.24 -7.60
C PHE A 5 -11.13 -9.65 -8.99
N LEU A 6 -11.33 -10.46 -10.03
CA LEU A 6 -11.33 -10.03 -11.41
C LEU A 6 -12.59 -10.53 -12.10
N GLN A 7 -13.36 -9.60 -12.67
CA GLN A 7 -14.52 -9.92 -13.50
C GLN A 7 -14.02 -10.35 -14.89
N GLU A 8 -14.46 -11.52 -15.36
CA GLU A 8 -14.31 -11.95 -16.75
C GLU A 8 -15.60 -11.62 -17.54
N ASP A 9 -15.62 -12.00 -18.82
CA ASP A 9 -16.77 -11.76 -19.68
C ASP A 9 -18.06 -12.38 -19.12
N GLY A 10 -19.16 -11.64 -19.27
CA GLY A 10 -20.48 -12.08 -18.81
C GLY A 10 -20.59 -12.13 -17.29
N LYS A 11 -20.80 -13.34 -16.74
CA LYS A 11 -20.99 -13.58 -15.30
C LYS A 11 -19.80 -14.29 -14.63
N ASP A 12 -18.76 -14.60 -15.40
CA ASP A 12 -17.62 -15.34 -14.90
C ASP A 12 -16.60 -14.44 -14.21
N PHE A 13 -15.86 -15.00 -13.26
CA PHE A 13 -14.87 -14.25 -12.49
C PHE A 13 -13.78 -15.16 -11.95
N ILE A 14 -12.64 -14.55 -11.64
CA ILE A 14 -11.51 -15.19 -10.97
C ILE A 14 -11.28 -14.52 -9.63
N VAL A 15 -11.06 -15.33 -8.60
CA VAL A 15 -10.65 -14.88 -7.28
C VAL A 15 -9.29 -15.45 -6.95
N VAL A 16 -8.34 -14.57 -6.60
CA VAL A 16 -7.09 -14.97 -5.97
C VAL A 16 -7.18 -14.60 -4.49
N ALA A 17 -6.97 -15.57 -3.62
CA ALA A 17 -7.05 -15.39 -2.18
C ALA A 17 -5.86 -16.02 -1.49
N GLY A 18 -5.40 -15.33 -0.46
CA GLY A 18 -4.39 -15.82 0.45
C GLY A 18 -4.98 -16.62 1.60
N VAL A 19 -4.66 -17.90 1.70
CA VAL A 19 -5.21 -18.83 2.70
C VAL A 19 -4.07 -19.62 3.37
N LEU A 20 -3.92 -19.46 4.69
CA LEU A 20 -2.89 -20.15 5.49
C LEU A 20 -1.46 -20.02 4.92
N GLY A 21 -1.13 -18.84 4.38
CA GLY A 21 0.17 -18.56 3.77
C GLY A 21 0.30 -18.97 2.29
N ASN A 22 -0.66 -19.70 1.75
CA ASN A 22 -0.70 -20.09 0.33
C ASN A 22 -1.55 -19.12 -0.49
N LEU A 23 -1.28 -19.02 -1.79
CA LEU A 23 -2.21 -18.45 -2.74
C LEU A 23 -3.12 -19.52 -3.31
N MET A 24 -4.40 -19.21 -3.32
CA MET A 24 -5.46 -20.04 -3.85
C MET A 24 -6.16 -19.25 -4.95
N THR A 25 -6.50 -19.93 -6.05
CA THR A 25 -7.32 -19.39 -7.13
C THR A 25 -8.64 -20.14 -7.22
N CYS A 26 -9.70 -19.44 -7.63
CA CYS A 26 -11.00 -20.02 -7.92
C CYS A 26 -11.60 -19.27 -9.08
N ARG A 27 -11.93 -19.98 -10.16
CA ARG A 27 -12.77 -19.45 -11.23
C ARG A 27 -14.23 -19.83 -10.96
N SER A 28 -15.15 -18.93 -11.28
CA SER A 28 -16.61 -19.13 -11.12
C SER A 28 -17.11 -20.45 -11.72
N CYS A 29 -16.55 -20.86 -12.86
CA CYS A 29 -16.91 -22.10 -13.55
C CYS A 29 -16.38 -23.37 -12.87
N ASP A 30 -15.22 -23.27 -12.21
CA ASP A 30 -14.50 -24.43 -11.65
C ASP A 30 -15.09 -24.89 -10.32
N LYS A 31 -15.81 -24.00 -9.61
CA LYS A 31 -16.48 -24.23 -8.32
C LYS A 31 -15.57 -24.83 -7.23
N THR A 32 -14.26 -24.79 -7.43
CA THR A 32 -13.25 -25.39 -6.55
C THR A 32 -12.08 -24.43 -6.41
N TRP A 33 -11.46 -24.45 -5.23
CA TRP A 33 -10.25 -23.66 -4.95
C TRP A 33 -9.03 -24.50 -5.25
N THR A 34 -8.13 -23.98 -6.09
CA THR A 34 -6.87 -24.64 -6.45
C THR A 34 -5.71 -23.85 -5.86
N LYS A 35 -4.75 -24.55 -5.26
CA LYS A 35 -3.51 -23.92 -4.79
C LYS A 35 -2.68 -23.51 -5.99
N MET A 36 -2.22 -22.26 -6.01
CA MET A 36 -1.25 -21.80 -7.00
C MET A 36 0.16 -22.15 -6.55
N GLU A 37 0.92 -22.77 -7.45
CA GLU A 37 2.36 -22.93 -7.27
C GLU A 37 3.05 -21.65 -7.76
N CYS A 38 3.53 -20.85 -6.82
CA CYS A 38 4.16 -19.56 -7.08
C CYS A 38 5.64 -19.59 -6.67
N PRO A 39 6.50 -18.81 -7.32
CA PRO A 39 7.95 -18.83 -7.08
C PRO A 39 8.39 -18.17 -5.76
N PHE A 40 7.46 -17.81 -4.86
CA PHE A 40 7.73 -17.05 -3.64
C PHE A 40 7.13 -17.69 -2.39
N ASN A 41 7.78 -17.45 -1.24
CA ASN A 41 7.43 -18.07 0.06
C ASN A 41 6.37 -17.29 0.85
N GLY A 42 5.31 -16.84 0.17
CA GLY A 42 4.20 -16.10 0.75
C GLY A 42 4.04 -14.67 0.21
N TYR A 43 2.88 -14.07 0.49
CA TYR A 43 2.47 -12.78 -0.05
C TYR A 43 2.25 -11.76 1.07
N ARG A 44 2.53 -10.48 0.78
CA ARG A 44 2.31 -9.36 1.70
C ARG A 44 0.98 -8.66 1.42
N ASP A 45 0.66 -8.42 0.16
CA ASP A 45 -0.56 -7.76 -0.29
C ASP A 45 -0.89 -8.13 -1.74
N MET A 46 -2.15 -7.95 -2.14
CA MET A 46 -2.60 -8.24 -3.50
C MET A 46 -3.73 -7.33 -3.95
N VAL A 47 -3.74 -6.99 -5.24
CA VAL A 47 -4.81 -6.21 -5.88
C VAL A 47 -5.07 -6.69 -7.30
N SER A 48 -6.29 -6.42 -7.77
CA SER A 48 -6.62 -6.52 -9.20
C SER A 48 -6.41 -5.16 -9.84
N PHE A 49 -5.69 -5.12 -10.97
CA PHE A 49 -5.43 -3.89 -11.71
C PHE A 49 -5.30 -4.20 -13.20
N LYS A 50 -5.96 -3.42 -14.06
CA LYS A 50 -5.94 -3.61 -15.53
C LYS A 50 -6.13 -5.06 -16.00
N GLY A 51 -7.10 -5.76 -15.43
CA GLY A 51 -7.42 -7.15 -15.83
C GLY A 51 -6.35 -8.18 -15.45
N LYS A 52 -5.52 -7.89 -14.45
CA LYS A 52 -4.50 -8.82 -13.92
C LYS A 52 -4.46 -8.74 -12.41
N PHE A 53 -3.86 -9.74 -11.77
CA PHE A 53 -3.56 -9.70 -10.35
C PHE A 53 -2.12 -9.29 -10.12
N TYR A 54 -1.90 -8.40 -9.16
CA TYR A 54 -0.57 -7.98 -8.72
C TYR A 54 -0.40 -8.44 -7.28
N VAL A 55 0.66 -9.19 -7.01
CA VAL A 55 0.95 -9.75 -5.69
C VAL A 55 2.36 -9.34 -5.29
N VAL A 56 2.48 -8.64 -4.18
CA VAL A 56 3.79 -8.35 -3.58
C VAL A 56 4.19 -9.50 -2.65
N ASP A 57 5.43 -9.97 -2.78
CA ASP A 57 5.94 -11.05 -1.95
C ASP A 57 6.31 -10.55 -0.53
N MET A 58 6.83 -11.46 0.29
CA MET A 58 7.20 -11.18 1.68
C MET A 58 8.65 -10.72 1.85
N SER A 59 9.39 -10.50 0.76
CA SER A 59 10.83 -10.23 0.81
C SER A 59 11.18 -8.85 1.36
N GLY A 60 10.26 -7.88 1.30
CA GLY A 60 10.54 -6.48 1.62
C GLY A 60 11.24 -5.72 0.48
N ARG A 61 11.55 -6.38 -0.64
CA ARG A 61 12.33 -5.77 -1.74
C ARG A 61 11.47 -5.06 -2.78
N GLY A 62 10.16 -5.02 -2.60
CA GLY A 62 9.20 -4.52 -3.58
C GLY A 62 9.08 -5.43 -4.79
N HIS A 63 9.28 -6.73 -4.57
CA HIS A 63 9.19 -7.75 -5.60
C HIS A 63 7.71 -8.11 -5.83
N VAL A 64 7.24 -7.89 -7.06
CA VAL A 64 5.82 -8.03 -7.42
C VAL A 64 5.66 -9.00 -8.56
N PHE A 65 4.78 -9.97 -8.38
CA PHE A 65 4.35 -10.92 -9.39
C PHE A 65 3.04 -10.48 -10.02
N VAL A 66 2.97 -10.60 -11.34
CA VAL A 66 1.76 -10.35 -12.13
C VAL A 66 1.21 -11.69 -12.58
N ILE A 67 -0.02 -11.98 -12.17
CA ILE A 67 -0.74 -13.19 -12.54
C ILE A 67 -1.81 -12.81 -13.55
N GLU A 68 -1.70 -13.37 -14.75
CA GLU A 68 -2.68 -13.22 -15.83
C GLU A 68 -3.93 -14.07 -15.55
N PRO A 69 -5.08 -13.80 -16.18
CA PRO A 69 -6.25 -14.67 -16.11
C PRO A 69 -6.00 -16.11 -16.61
N SER A 70 -4.98 -16.31 -17.45
CA SER A 70 -4.46 -17.62 -17.87
C SER A 70 -3.69 -18.37 -16.78
N LEU A 71 -3.48 -17.73 -15.61
CA LEU A 71 -2.63 -18.15 -14.50
C LEU A 71 -1.12 -18.15 -14.82
N GLU A 72 -0.73 -17.65 -15.99
CA GLU A 72 0.67 -17.35 -16.29
C GLU A 72 1.16 -16.26 -15.35
N THR A 73 2.38 -16.45 -14.83
CA THR A 73 2.98 -15.55 -13.86
C THR A 73 4.23 -14.91 -14.45
N THR A 74 4.33 -13.59 -14.32
CA THR A 74 5.53 -12.81 -14.64
C THR A 74 5.95 -12.00 -13.42
N GLU A 75 7.16 -11.45 -13.43
CA GLU A 75 7.69 -10.66 -12.31
C GLU A 75 8.07 -9.24 -12.76
N ILE A 76 7.97 -8.31 -11.81
CA ILE A 76 8.46 -6.95 -11.94
C ILE A 76 9.69 -6.83 -11.03
N GLN A 77 10.77 -6.29 -11.58
CA GLN A 77 12.03 -6.12 -10.86
C GLN A 77 11.85 -5.40 -9.52
N GLU A 78 12.57 -5.88 -8.52
CA GLU A 78 12.62 -5.32 -7.17
C GLU A 78 13.09 -3.86 -7.16
N VAL A 79 12.61 -3.10 -6.18
CA VAL A 79 12.91 -1.66 -6.04
C VAL A 79 14.06 -1.40 -5.08
N THR A 80 14.48 -2.39 -4.30
CA THR A 80 15.59 -2.29 -3.35
C THR A 80 16.27 -3.63 -3.11
N GLN A 81 17.59 -3.60 -2.90
CA GLN A 81 18.37 -4.76 -2.45
C GLN A 81 18.54 -4.80 -0.93
N SER A 82 17.90 -3.89 -0.19
CA SER A 82 18.03 -3.78 1.26
C SER A 82 17.47 -5.01 1.96
N HIS A 83 18.14 -5.47 3.02
CA HIS A 83 17.63 -6.50 3.95
C HIS A 83 16.72 -5.92 5.05
N GLU A 84 16.37 -4.64 4.95
CA GLU A 84 15.38 -4.02 5.83
C GLU A 84 14.01 -4.70 5.66
N THR A 85 13.26 -4.83 6.75
CA THR A 85 11.89 -5.34 6.70
C THR A 85 10.93 -4.18 6.48
N PHE A 86 10.10 -4.29 5.45
CA PHE A 86 9.10 -3.28 5.10
C PHE A 86 7.68 -3.84 5.21
N ASP A 87 6.72 -2.98 5.55
CA ASP A 87 5.31 -3.26 5.29
C ASP A 87 4.96 -2.71 3.90
N GLU A 88 4.79 -3.61 2.94
CA GLU A 88 4.62 -3.27 1.52
C GLU A 88 3.15 -3.40 1.11
N ARG A 89 2.61 -2.36 0.49
CA ARG A 89 1.21 -2.26 0.10
C ARG A 89 1.05 -1.90 -1.35
N LEU A 90 0.02 -2.46 -1.98
CA LEU A 90 -0.42 -2.07 -3.32
C LEU A 90 -1.67 -1.18 -3.20
N VAL A 91 -1.63 -0.03 -3.84
CA VAL A 91 -2.70 0.97 -3.81
C VAL A 91 -3.14 1.28 -5.24
N VAL A 92 -4.33 0.83 -5.60
CA VAL A 92 -4.97 1.20 -6.87
C VAL A 92 -5.51 2.62 -6.71
N VAL A 93 -4.86 3.59 -7.37
CA VAL A 93 -5.21 5.01 -7.29
C VAL A 93 -6.30 5.37 -8.30
N SER A 94 -6.23 4.76 -9.48
CA SER A 94 -7.24 4.92 -10.53
C SER A 94 -7.24 3.68 -11.44
N LYS A 95 -8.07 3.68 -12.48
CA LYS A 95 -8.03 2.64 -13.53
C LYS A 95 -6.67 2.51 -14.23
N ASP A 96 -5.86 3.57 -14.19
CA ASP A 96 -4.60 3.68 -14.92
C ASP A 96 -3.36 3.85 -14.03
N GLU A 97 -3.53 3.95 -12.72
CA GLU A 97 -2.43 4.20 -11.78
C GLU A 97 -2.45 3.21 -10.61
N LEU A 98 -1.34 2.49 -10.46
CA LEU A 98 -1.05 1.59 -9.35
C LEU A 98 0.23 2.06 -8.65
N LEU A 99 0.19 2.12 -7.32
CA LEU A 99 1.34 2.43 -6.49
C LEU A 99 1.75 1.23 -5.64
N LEU A 100 3.04 0.96 -5.58
CA LEU A 100 3.69 0.17 -4.55
C LEU A 100 4.19 1.12 -3.46
N VAL A 101 3.88 0.81 -2.21
CA VAL A 101 4.20 1.65 -1.06
C VAL A 101 4.95 0.81 -0.04
N GLN A 102 6.19 1.18 0.25
CA GLN A 102 6.97 0.58 1.32
C GLN A 102 6.90 1.47 2.55
N ARG A 103 6.38 0.94 3.65
CA ARG A 103 6.48 1.57 4.97
C ARG A 103 7.67 0.99 5.73
N ILE A 104 8.59 1.88 6.10
CA ILE A 104 9.77 1.56 6.90
C ILE A 104 9.42 1.78 8.37
N THR A 105 9.60 0.75 9.20
CA THR A 105 9.48 0.86 10.67
C THR A 105 10.80 0.44 11.30
N PRO A 106 11.60 1.38 11.85
CA PRO A 106 12.86 1.06 12.49
C PRO A 106 12.68 0.11 13.68
N GLY A 107 13.62 -0.82 13.84
CA GLY A 107 13.56 -1.95 14.79
C GLY A 107 13.66 -1.59 16.28
N ALA A 108 13.66 -2.64 17.12
CA ALA A 108 13.55 -2.56 18.59
C ALA A 108 14.79 -2.00 19.32
N TYR A 109 15.94 -1.86 18.64
CA TYR A 109 17.18 -1.33 19.24
C TYR A 109 17.45 0.14 18.91
N CYS A 110 16.62 0.75 18.07
CA CYS A 110 16.72 2.15 17.75
C CYS A 110 15.89 2.92 18.78
N HIS A 111 16.48 3.73 19.66
CA HIS A 111 15.75 4.68 20.50
C HIS A 111 14.90 5.71 19.70
N GLU A 112 14.85 5.56 18.38
CA GLU A 112 14.14 6.33 17.36
C GLU A 112 12.80 5.67 16.99
N HIS A 113 12.14 5.04 17.96
CA HIS A 113 10.88 4.28 17.83
C HIS A 113 9.66 5.05 17.30
N LYS A 114 9.80 6.30 16.90
CA LYS A 114 8.66 7.20 16.71
C LYS A 114 8.31 7.49 15.25
N HIS A 115 9.11 7.07 14.26
CA HIS A 115 8.93 7.61 12.90
C HIS A 115 8.92 6.52 11.83
N ALA A 116 7.72 6.24 11.30
CA ALA A 116 7.55 5.46 10.07
C ALA A 116 7.72 6.37 8.85
N TRP A 117 8.42 5.89 7.82
CA TRP A 117 8.59 6.61 6.56
C TRP A 117 8.07 5.79 5.39
N PHE A 118 7.82 6.47 4.28
CA PHE A 118 7.24 5.87 3.09
C PHE A 118 8.15 6.06 1.88
N ARG A 119 8.32 4.98 1.10
CA ARG A 119 8.80 5.04 -0.28
C ARG A 119 7.65 4.64 -1.19
N LEU A 120 7.39 5.47 -2.19
CA LEU A 120 6.30 5.24 -3.13
C LEU A 120 6.88 5.00 -4.51
N PHE A 121 6.30 4.05 -5.23
CA PHE A 121 6.68 3.72 -6.59
C PHE A 121 5.43 3.57 -7.45
N ARG A 122 5.41 4.24 -8.60
CA ARG A 122 4.35 4.14 -9.59
C ARG A 122 4.70 3.07 -10.61
N LEU A 123 3.75 2.20 -10.91
CA LEU A 123 3.88 1.25 -12.00
C LEU A 123 3.89 2.00 -13.33
N GLN A 124 4.95 1.81 -14.12
CA GLN A 124 4.98 2.21 -15.53
C GLN A 124 5.04 0.97 -16.40
N GLU A 125 4.30 1.03 -17.51
CA GLU A 125 4.30 0.00 -18.54
C GLU A 125 4.63 0.66 -19.87
N ASP A 126 5.74 0.27 -20.48
CA ASP A 126 6.17 0.75 -21.80
C ASP A 126 6.54 -0.46 -22.66
N LYS A 127 5.94 -0.55 -23.86
CA LYS A 127 6.14 -1.66 -24.81
C LYS A 127 6.07 -3.06 -24.18
N GLY A 128 5.17 -3.25 -23.21
CA GLY A 128 4.96 -4.51 -22.49
C GLY A 128 5.92 -4.76 -21.32
N GLN A 129 6.96 -3.94 -21.14
CA GLN A 129 7.84 -4.01 -19.98
C GLN A 129 7.27 -3.19 -18.81
N LYS A 130 7.21 -3.83 -17.64
CA LYS A 130 6.73 -3.22 -16.39
C LYS A 130 7.91 -2.84 -15.52
N ARG A 131 7.86 -1.64 -14.94
CA ARG A 131 8.85 -1.18 -13.97
C ARG A 131 8.24 -0.24 -12.94
N TRP A 132 8.82 -0.25 -11.76
CA TRP A 132 8.49 0.67 -10.69
C TRP A 132 9.31 1.96 -10.82
N VAL A 133 8.65 3.12 -10.77
CA VAL A 133 9.29 4.44 -10.82
C VAL A 133 9.02 5.17 -9.52
N ARG A 134 10.09 5.58 -8.83
CA ARG A 134 9.96 6.27 -7.55
C ARG A 134 9.15 7.56 -7.70
N VAL A 135 8.24 7.78 -6.76
CA VAL A 135 7.41 8.99 -6.63
C VAL A 135 7.68 9.59 -5.25
N ILE A 136 7.81 10.92 -5.21
CA ILE A 136 8.03 11.69 -3.98
C ILE A 136 6.88 12.65 -3.67
N ASP A 137 5.90 12.76 -4.57
CA ASP A 137 4.77 13.68 -4.48
C ASP A 137 3.48 12.99 -4.96
N LEU A 138 2.46 12.97 -4.09
CA LEU A 138 1.10 12.54 -4.37
C LEU A 138 0.21 13.70 -4.83
N GLU A 139 0.77 14.91 -4.99
CA GLU A 139 0.12 16.14 -5.44
C GLU A 139 -0.95 16.62 -4.44
N ASP A 140 -2.23 16.60 -4.84
CA ASP A 140 -3.34 16.94 -3.98
C ASP A 140 -3.94 15.71 -3.28
N ARG A 141 -3.36 14.51 -3.42
CA ARG A 141 -3.96 13.27 -2.92
C ARG A 141 -3.59 12.95 -1.47
N VAL A 142 -4.50 12.26 -0.80
CA VAL A 142 -4.27 11.61 0.50
C VAL A 142 -4.41 10.11 0.34
N MET A 143 -3.39 9.40 0.80
CA MET A 143 -3.36 7.95 0.81
C MET A 143 -3.69 7.42 2.20
N PHE A 144 -4.55 6.43 2.28
CA PHE A 144 -5.01 5.79 3.51
C PHE A 144 -4.52 4.35 3.53
N LEU A 145 -3.68 4.00 4.52
CA LEU A 145 -3.12 2.65 4.70
C LEU A 145 -3.48 2.07 6.07
N GLY A 146 -4.32 1.05 6.10
CA GLY A 146 -4.68 0.30 7.31
C GLY A 146 -4.65 -1.20 7.09
N SER A 147 -5.02 -2.00 8.09
CA SER A 147 -4.88 -3.46 8.02
C SER A 147 -5.57 -4.09 6.79
N ASP A 148 -6.74 -3.57 6.41
CA ASP A 148 -7.56 -4.14 5.33
C ASP A 148 -7.93 -3.13 4.23
N TRP A 149 -7.49 -1.89 4.34
CA TRP A 149 -7.82 -0.82 3.39
C TRP A 149 -6.55 -0.13 2.92
N ASN A 150 -6.44 0.00 1.60
CA ASN A 150 -5.42 0.78 0.92
C ASN A 150 -6.17 1.67 -0.09
N LEU A 151 -6.34 2.95 0.23
CA LEU A 151 -7.15 3.87 -0.57
C LEU A 151 -6.35 5.14 -0.90
N CYS A 152 -6.71 5.83 -1.98
CA CYS A 152 -6.11 7.08 -2.37
C CYS A 152 -7.17 7.99 -2.98
N TYR A 153 -7.31 9.20 -2.47
CA TYR A 153 -8.35 10.16 -2.87
C TYR A 153 -7.78 11.57 -3.03
N SER A 154 -8.49 12.44 -3.76
CA SER A 154 -8.14 13.87 -3.75
C SER A 154 -8.45 14.45 -2.37
N ALA A 155 -7.52 15.22 -1.80
CA ALA A 155 -7.76 15.95 -0.56
C ALA A 155 -8.89 16.98 -0.70
N LYS A 156 -9.18 17.46 -1.91
CA LYS A 156 -10.26 18.41 -2.17
C LYS A 156 -11.64 17.78 -1.99
N GLU A 157 -11.74 16.47 -2.15
CA GLU A 157 -12.96 15.69 -1.94
C GLU A 157 -13.19 15.37 -0.44
N LEU A 158 -12.19 15.63 0.40
CA LEU A 158 -12.18 15.24 1.81
C LEU A 158 -12.02 16.48 2.72
N PRO A 159 -13.06 16.87 3.47
CA PRO A 159 -13.00 18.03 4.38
C PRO A 159 -11.84 17.94 5.37
N GLY A 160 -11.06 19.01 5.50
CA GLY A 160 -9.95 19.10 6.46
C GLY A 160 -8.68 18.32 6.09
N MET A 161 -8.65 17.65 4.93
CA MET A 161 -7.46 16.91 4.49
C MET A 161 -6.42 17.80 3.82
N LYS A 162 -5.15 17.53 4.15
CA LYS A 162 -4.00 18.07 3.43
C LYS A 162 -3.56 17.07 2.36
N GLY A 163 -3.45 17.51 1.11
CA GLY A 163 -2.87 16.71 0.04
C GLY A 163 -1.37 16.47 0.22
N ASN A 164 -0.86 15.47 -0.51
CA ASN A 164 0.49 14.93 -0.38
C ASN A 164 0.79 14.28 0.99
N CYS A 165 -0.20 13.57 1.53
CA CYS A 165 -0.10 12.93 2.85
C CYS A 165 -0.43 11.42 2.78
N VAL A 166 0.18 10.65 3.69
CA VAL A 166 -0.16 9.26 3.97
C VAL A 166 -0.73 9.17 5.38
N VAL A 167 -1.99 8.79 5.50
CA VAL A 167 -2.68 8.49 6.74
C VAL A 167 -2.59 6.99 7.00
N PHE A 168 -2.09 6.58 8.16
CA PHE A 168 -1.86 5.16 8.41
C PHE A 168 -2.09 4.73 9.85
N PHE A 169 -2.35 3.43 10.01
CA PHE A 169 -2.43 2.74 11.30
C PHE A 169 -1.07 2.16 11.69
N ASP A 170 -0.54 2.53 12.85
CA ASP A 170 0.64 1.87 13.42
C ASP A 170 0.20 0.71 14.34
N PRO A 171 0.57 -0.55 14.04
CA PRO A 171 0.25 -1.69 14.90
C PRO A 171 0.74 -1.54 16.35
N LYS A 172 1.79 -0.73 16.58
CA LYS A 172 2.30 -0.43 17.93
C LYS A 172 1.38 0.51 18.72
N TYR A 173 0.61 1.33 18.01
CA TYR A 173 -0.27 2.36 18.57
C TYR A 173 -1.69 2.20 17.99
N PRO A 174 -2.40 1.13 18.34
CA PRO A 174 -3.66 0.75 17.70
C PRO A 174 -4.80 1.76 17.92
N SER A 175 -4.60 2.74 18.80
CA SER A 175 -5.56 3.80 19.07
C SER A 175 -5.34 5.06 18.21
N ASP A 176 -4.25 5.14 17.45
CA ASP A 176 -3.82 6.37 16.77
C ASP A 176 -3.77 6.21 15.25
N LEU A 177 -4.43 7.15 14.55
CA LEU A 177 -4.15 7.39 13.13
C LEU A 177 -3.06 8.45 13.04
N LEU A 178 -2.03 8.13 12.27
CA LEU A 178 -0.89 9.01 12.06
C LEU A 178 -0.93 9.58 10.65
N VAL A 179 -0.58 10.86 10.51
CA VAL A 179 -0.44 11.52 9.20
C VAL A 179 1.04 11.76 8.93
N TYR A 180 1.50 11.34 7.76
CA TYR A 180 2.84 11.58 7.25
C TYR A 180 2.78 12.50 6.03
N ASP A 181 3.37 13.70 6.13
CA ASP A 181 3.49 14.65 5.01
C ASP A 181 4.73 14.38 4.16
N LEU A 182 4.51 14.04 2.89
CA LEU A 182 5.56 13.73 1.92
C LEU A 182 6.35 14.98 1.46
N ARG A 183 5.81 16.21 1.60
CA ARG A 183 6.45 17.48 1.17
C ARG A 183 7.66 17.88 2.00
N THR A 184 7.86 17.23 3.14
CA THR A 184 8.96 17.60 4.03
C THR A 184 10.31 17.33 3.33
N LEU A 185 11.14 18.38 3.24
CA LEU A 185 12.47 18.50 2.58
C LEU A 185 13.54 17.45 2.98
N LYS A 186 13.17 16.36 3.65
CA LYS A 186 14.07 15.31 4.16
C LYS A 186 14.09 14.07 3.27
N THR A 187 13.30 14.01 2.20
CA THR A 187 13.18 12.86 1.29
C THR A 187 14.16 12.85 0.12
N SER A 188 14.84 13.98 -0.20
CA SER A 188 15.81 14.07 -1.31
C SER A 188 17.17 13.43 -0.99
N ASN A 189 17.60 13.44 0.28
CA ASN A 189 18.94 12.99 0.71
C ASN A 189 18.95 11.58 1.35
N ALA A 190 17.79 10.91 1.43
CA ALA A 190 17.69 9.53 1.92
C ALA A 190 18.29 8.48 0.95
N CYS A 191 18.93 8.93 -0.14
CA CYS A 191 19.42 8.10 -1.24
C CYS A 191 20.69 7.31 -0.93
N THR A 192 21.42 7.58 0.16
CA THR A 192 22.78 7.01 0.33
C THR A 192 23.15 6.55 1.74
N GLN A 193 22.37 6.88 2.78
CA GLN A 193 22.75 6.64 4.18
C GLN A 193 21.54 6.19 5.03
N CYS A 194 21.11 4.93 4.89
CA CYS A 194 20.37 4.26 5.97
C CYS A 194 21.36 3.57 6.93
N GLY A 195 22.45 4.26 7.24
CA GLY A 195 23.40 3.92 8.28
C GLY A 195 23.76 5.20 9.02
N GLY A 196 23.07 5.50 10.12
CA GLY A 196 23.39 6.63 10.99
C GLY A 196 22.24 7.62 11.20
N TYR A 197 21.79 7.69 12.45
CA TYR A 197 21.04 8.80 13.08
C TYR A 197 19.74 9.27 12.39
N MET A 198 18.62 8.63 12.78
CA MET A 198 17.25 9.01 12.39
C MET A 198 16.70 10.22 13.16
N GLY A 199 17.44 10.78 14.13
CA GLY A 199 17.10 12.03 14.82
C GLY A 199 16.83 13.23 13.89
N ALA A 200 17.33 13.18 12.64
CA ALA A 200 17.08 14.21 11.64
C ALA A 200 15.62 14.24 11.14
N PHE A 201 14.82 13.19 11.31
CA PHE A 201 13.50 13.03 10.67
C PHE A 201 12.31 13.15 11.63
N GLY A 202 12.56 13.36 12.92
CA GLY A 202 11.56 13.23 13.98
C GLY A 202 10.53 14.34 14.16
N ARG A 203 10.14 15.07 13.11
CA ARG A 203 9.14 16.16 13.19
C ARG A 203 8.05 16.10 12.12
N ASN A 204 7.64 14.92 11.68
CA ASN A 204 6.71 14.77 10.54
C ASN A 204 5.44 13.98 10.85
N GLN A 205 5.08 13.83 12.12
CA GLN A 205 3.81 13.21 12.53
C GLN A 205 2.95 14.26 13.20
N GLU A 206 1.86 14.60 12.53
CA GLU A 206 0.77 15.36 13.12
C GLU A 206 -0.35 14.37 13.46
N SER A 207 -0.93 14.53 14.65
CA SER A 207 -2.19 13.88 15.00
C SER A 207 -3.32 14.38 14.09
N LEU A 208 -4.38 13.58 13.94
CA LEU A 208 -5.60 14.02 13.24
C LEU A 208 -6.14 15.35 13.80
N LEU A 209 -6.02 15.57 15.11
CA LEU A 209 -6.38 16.83 15.78
C LEU A 209 -5.56 18.02 15.25
N SER A 210 -4.24 17.87 15.18
CA SER A 210 -3.35 18.94 14.69
C SER A 210 -3.53 19.22 13.20
N CYS A 211 -3.98 18.24 12.42
CA CYS A 211 -4.35 18.44 11.01
C CYS A 211 -5.79 18.98 10.84
N GLY A 212 -6.54 19.24 11.91
CA GLY A 212 -7.93 19.71 11.84
C GLY A 212 -8.92 18.65 11.32
N ILE A 213 -8.52 17.38 11.32
CA ILE A 213 -9.28 16.25 10.79
C ILE A 213 -10.36 15.79 11.78
N VAL A 214 -10.08 15.90 13.08
CA VAL A 214 -11.05 15.61 14.15
C VAL A 214 -11.00 16.72 15.20
N THR A 215 -12.13 16.98 15.85
CA THR A 215 -12.25 18.03 16.89
C THR A 215 -12.05 17.52 18.32
N ALA A 216 -11.86 16.21 18.52
CA ALA A 216 -11.64 15.58 19.83
C ALA A 216 -10.69 14.36 19.74
N PRO A 217 -10.02 13.96 20.84
CA PRO A 217 -9.18 12.76 20.89
C PRO A 217 -10.01 11.48 20.65
N ASN A 218 -9.41 10.55 19.92
CA ASN A 218 -10.04 9.41 19.23
C ASN A 218 -11.12 8.63 20.00
N HIS A 219 -12.32 8.58 19.41
CA HIS A 219 -13.23 7.44 19.48
C HIS A 219 -13.86 7.05 18.12
N GLU A 220 -13.43 7.67 17.00
CA GLU A 220 -14.19 7.61 15.73
C GLU A 220 -13.36 7.43 14.46
N ALA A 221 -12.15 6.86 14.54
CA ALA A 221 -11.40 6.43 13.35
C ALA A 221 -12.23 5.53 12.41
N ALA A 222 -13.00 4.60 13.00
CA ALA A 222 -13.91 3.73 12.26
C ALA A 222 -15.10 4.47 11.64
N SER A 223 -15.57 5.57 12.25
CA SER A 223 -16.65 6.42 11.75
C SER A 223 -16.18 7.24 10.54
N MET A 224 -14.99 7.83 10.63
CA MET A 224 -14.35 8.56 9.54
C MET A 224 -14.11 7.67 8.30
N ILE A 225 -13.57 6.46 8.50
CA ILE A 225 -13.35 5.50 7.41
C ILE A 225 -14.68 5.02 6.81
N ARG A 226 -15.72 4.81 7.64
CA ARG A 226 -17.08 4.49 7.14
C ARG A 226 -17.68 5.64 6.34
N GLN A 227 -17.47 6.89 6.73
CA GLN A 227 -17.90 8.07 5.97
C GLN A 227 -17.16 8.16 4.63
N ILE A 228 -15.84 7.94 4.60
CA ILE A 228 -15.06 7.90 3.35
C ILE A 228 -15.58 6.80 2.43
N HIS A 229 -15.88 5.61 2.96
CA HIS A 229 -16.49 4.52 2.17
C HIS A 229 -17.91 4.83 1.69
N GLN A 230 -18.74 5.52 2.50
CA GLN A 230 -20.12 5.88 2.13
C GLN A 230 -20.21 6.98 1.08
N VAL A 231 -19.26 7.93 1.06
CA VAL A 231 -19.17 8.96 0.01
C VAL A 231 -18.83 8.35 -1.35
N HIS A 232 -18.12 7.22 -1.39
CA HIS A 232 -17.64 6.59 -2.62
C HIS A 232 -18.57 5.51 -3.22
N LEU A 233 -19.55 5.02 -2.45
CA LEU A 233 -20.54 4.04 -2.93
C LEU A 233 -21.84 4.68 -3.48
N LYS A 234 -21.87 6.01 -3.65
CA LYS A 234 -22.91 6.77 -4.36
C LYS A 234 -22.37 7.25 -5.70
#